data_AF-A0A317EFU6-F1
#
_entry.id   AF-A0A317EFU6-F1
#
_cell.length_a   1.000
_cell.length_b   1.000
_cell.length_c   1.000
_cell.angle_alpha   90.00
_cell.angle_beta   90.00
_cell.angle_gamma   90.00
#
_symmetry.space_group_name_H-M   'P 1'
#
loop_
_entity.id
_entity.type
_entity.pdbx_description
1 polymer ?
#
loop_
_entity_poly.entity_id
_entity_poly.type
_entity_poly.pdbx_seq_one_letter_code
_entity_poly.pdbx_strand_id
1 'polypeptide(L)'
;MHTTTPINRPWVDILSPAQVDAHFEELSRLDASFAAASAHFYATRSDADLAAIARQAWRCNEGERHQLARSMLSHRADRLADAAAA
;
A
#
# COMPACT_ATOMS: atom_id res chain seq x y z
N MET A 1 -10.03 -29.64 -3.05
CA MET A 1 -9.12 -28.59 -2.53
C MET A 1 -9.80 -27.26 -2.78
N HIS A 2 -10.44 -26.65 -1.77
CA HIS A 2 -10.96 -25.29 -1.92
C HIS A 2 -9.79 -24.33 -1.76
N THR A 3 -9.33 -23.74 -2.86
CA THR A 3 -8.48 -22.55 -2.82
C THR A 3 -9.34 -21.40 -2.31
N THR A 4 -9.25 -21.12 -1.02
CA THR A 4 -9.80 -19.90 -0.43
C THR A 4 -9.00 -18.74 -1.00
N THR A 5 -9.51 -18.11 -2.07
CA THR A 5 -9.01 -16.81 -2.49
C THR A 5 -9.14 -15.88 -1.28
N PRO A 6 -8.06 -15.31 -0.73
CA PRO A 6 -8.19 -14.38 0.36
C PRO A 6 -9.09 -13.24 -0.12
N ILE A 7 -10.22 -13.04 0.55
CA ILE A 7 -11.03 -11.86 0.35
C ILE A 7 -10.15 -10.71 0.80
N ASN A 8 -9.58 -9.96 -0.15
CA ASN A 8 -8.88 -8.72 0.17
C ASN A 8 -9.90 -7.80 0.85
N ARG A 9 -9.69 -7.51 2.13
CA ARG A 9 -10.47 -6.53 2.88
C ARG A 9 -9.68 -5.23 2.87
N PRO A 10 -9.84 -4.38 1.84
CA PRO A 10 -8.98 -3.22 1.62
C PRO A 10 -8.99 -2.21 2.78
N TRP A 11 -9.98 -2.32 3.66
CA TRP A 11 -10.16 -1.48 4.83
C TRP A 11 -9.32 -1.86 6.05
N VAL A 12 -8.91 -3.12 6.17
CA VAL A 12 -8.27 -3.66 7.39
C VAL A 12 -6.96 -4.37 7.13
N ASP A 13 -6.74 -4.90 5.93
CA ASP A 13 -5.56 -5.70 5.64
C ASP A 13 -4.35 -4.82 5.32
N ILE A 14 -3.21 -5.12 5.96
CA ILE A 14 -1.90 -4.57 5.62
C ILE A 14 -1.26 -5.52 4.62
N LEU A 15 -0.97 -5.03 3.42
CA LEU A 15 -0.27 -5.79 2.40
C LEU A 15 1.18 -6.01 2.85
N SER A 16 1.75 -7.16 2.53
CA SER A 16 3.20 -7.38 2.61
C SER A 16 3.92 -6.62 1.49
N PRO A 17 5.24 -6.38 1.60
CA PRO A 17 6.00 -5.72 0.54
C PRO A 17 5.84 -6.42 -0.82
N ALA A 18 5.88 -7.76 -0.85
CA ALA A 18 5.69 -8.54 -2.07
C ALA A 18 4.28 -8.37 -2.70
N GLN A 19 3.25 -8.15 -1.88
CA GLN A 19 1.89 -7.89 -2.39
C GLN A 19 1.75 -6.47 -2.94
N VAL A 20 2.45 -5.49 -2.34
CA VAL A 20 2.53 -4.13 -2.89
C VAL A 20 3.26 -4.13 -4.24
N ASP A 21 4.37 -4.87 -4.34
CA ASP A 21 5.11 -5.01 -5.60
C ASP A 21 4.27 -5.70 -6.67
N ALA A 22 3.58 -6.80 -6.32
CA ALA A 22 2.68 -7.50 -7.23
C ALA A 22 1.54 -6.60 -7.73
N HIS A 23 1.02 -5.71 -6.87
CA HIS A 23 0.00 -4.74 -7.25
C HIS A 23 0.51 -3.75 -8.31
N PHE A 24 1.72 -3.19 -8.13
CA PHE A 24 2.30 -2.30 -9.14
C PHE A 24 2.71 -3.04 -10.42
N GLU A 25 3.11 -4.31 -10.33
CA GLU A 25 3.35 -5.16 -11.50
C GLU A 25 2.06 -5.37 -12.30
N GLU A 26 0.94 -5.66 -11.62
CA GLU A 26 -0.37 -5.80 -12.25
C GLU A 26 -0.82 -4.50 -12.93
N LEU A 27 -0.69 -3.36 -12.24
CA LEU A 27 -0.95 -2.04 -12.84
C LEU A 27 -0.08 -1.78 -14.07
N SER A 28 1.19 -2.18 -14.02
CA SER A 28 2.15 -1.99 -15.12
C SER A 28 1.77 -2.77 -16.38
N ARG A 29 1.10 -3.93 -16.23
CA ARG A 29 0.56 -4.70 -17.37
C ARG A 29 -0.55 -3.96 -18.11
N LEU A 30 -1.25 -3.05 -17.43
CA LEU A 30 -2.31 -2.23 -18.00
C LEU A 30 -1.78 -0.89 -18.52
N ASP A 31 -1.00 -0.18 -17.69
CA ASP A 31 -0.36 1.09 -18.02
C ASP A 31 0.92 1.26 -17.20
N ALA A 32 2.07 1.03 -17.85
CA ALA A 32 3.38 1.13 -17.24
C ALA A 32 3.72 2.55 -16.75
N SER A 33 3.28 3.59 -17.46
CA SER A 33 3.54 4.98 -17.07
C SER A 33 2.76 5.34 -15.81
N PHE A 34 1.48 4.95 -15.77
CA PHE A 34 0.64 5.15 -14.59
C PHE A 34 1.15 4.36 -13.38
N ALA A 35 1.57 3.11 -13.58
CA ALA A 35 2.13 2.29 -12.51
C ALA A 35 3.39 2.92 -11.90
N ALA A 36 4.32 3.38 -12.75
CA ALA A 36 5.53 4.06 -12.30
C ALA A 36 5.21 5.37 -11.55
N ALA A 37 4.29 6.19 -12.06
CA ALA A 37 3.86 7.41 -11.40
C ALA A 37 3.20 7.13 -10.05
N SER A 38 2.39 6.09 -9.95
CA SER A 38 1.71 5.68 -8.71
C SER A 38 2.71 5.15 -7.67
N ALA A 39 3.64 4.29 -8.08
CA ALA A 39 4.70 3.79 -7.20
C ALA A 39 5.56 4.94 -6.65
N HIS A 40 5.98 5.86 -7.54
CA HIS A 40 6.73 7.05 -7.15
C HIS A 40 5.93 7.97 -6.21
N PHE A 41 4.63 8.16 -6.48
CA PHE A 41 3.75 8.98 -5.65
C PHE A 41 3.77 8.51 -4.20
N TYR A 42 3.54 7.21 -3.97
CA TYR A 42 3.54 6.64 -2.61
C TYR A 42 4.93 6.58 -1.99
N ALA A 43 5.97 6.26 -2.77
CA ALA A 43 7.34 6.14 -2.26
C ALA A 43 7.89 7.48 -1.72
N THR A 44 7.46 8.61 -2.29
CA THR A 44 7.95 9.96 -1.93
C THR A 44 7.14 10.67 -0.85
N ARG A 45 5.97 10.15 -0.47
CA ARG A 45 5.16 10.74 0.62
C ARG A 45 5.87 10.66 1.96
N SER A 46 5.65 11.61 2.87
CA SER A 46 5.99 11.45 4.28
C SER A 46 4.99 10.53 5.00
N ASP A 47 5.29 10.11 6.22
CA ASP A 47 4.37 9.30 7.03
C ASP A 47 3.08 10.08 7.37
N ALA A 48 3.20 11.40 7.57
CA ALA A 48 2.06 12.28 7.77
C ALA A 48 1.17 12.35 6.51
N ASP A 49 1.78 12.40 5.32
CA ASP A 49 1.06 12.39 4.05
C ASP A 49 0.35 11.06 3.81
N LEU A 50 1.04 9.92 4.05
CA LEU A 50 0.43 8.59 3.94
C LEU A 50 -0.76 8.44 4.88
N ALA A 51 -0.63 8.91 6.12
CA ALA A 51 -1.74 8.91 7.08
C ALA A 51 -2.91 9.81 6.61
N ALA A 52 -2.62 10.97 6.00
CA ALA A 52 -3.65 11.84 5.45
C ALA A 52 -4.37 11.22 4.25
N ILE A 53 -3.63 10.58 3.33
CA ILE A 53 -4.16 9.85 2.18
C ILE A 53 -5.06 8.72 2.66
N ALA A 54 -4.62 7.91 3.63
CA ALA A 54 -5.43 6.81 4.18
C ALA A 54 -6.76 7.32 4.77
N ARG A 55 -6.72 8.42 5.53
CA ARG A 55 -7.94 9.03 6.11
C ARG A 55 -8.88 9.59 5.04
N GLN A 56 -8.33 10.24 4.02
CA GLN A 56 -9.14 10.79 2.93
C GLN A 56 -9.78 9.66 2.11
N ALA A 57 -9.01 8.63 1.77
CA ALA A 57 -9.49 7.45 1.06
C ALA A 57 -10.61 6.72 1.83
N TRP A 58 -10.51 6.64 3.16
CA TRP A 58 -11.59 6.15 4.01
C TRP A 58 -12.88 6.97 3.86
N ARG A 59 -12.78 8.30 3.92
CA ARG A 59 -13.95 9.19 3.76
C ARG A 59 -14.57 9.11 2.37
N CYS A 60 -13.76 8.86 1.36
CA CYS A 60 -14.19 8.77 -0.04
C CYS A 60 -14.59 7.35 -0.48
N ASN A 61 -14.57 6.35 0.43
CA ASN A 61 -14.81 4.94 0.10
C ASN A 61 -13.84 4.36 -0.96
N GLU A 62 -12.60 4.88 -1.01
CA GLU A 62 -11.52 4.43 -1.89
C GLU A 62 -10.66 3.34 -1.22
N GLY A 63 -11.19 2.11 -1.16
CA GLY A 63 -10.56 1.01 -0.40
C GLY A 63 -9.11 0.73 -0.78
N GLU A 64 -8.81 0.65 -2.08
CA GLU A 64 -7.46 0.35 -2.58
C GLU A 64 -6.43 1.41 -2.13
N ARG A 65 -6.75 2.69 -2.30
CA ARG A 65 -5.87 3.80 -1.87
C ARG A 65 -5.68 3.83 -0.36
N HIS A 66 -6.73 3.49 0.39
CA HIS A 66 -6.65 3.34 1.84
C HIS A 66 -5.67 2.22 2.21
N GLN A 67 -5.82 1.04 1.60
CA GLN A 67 -4.98 -0.12 1.83
C GLN A 67 -3.51 0.16 1.52
N LEU A 68 -3.22 0.71 0.35
CA LEU A 68 -1.85 1.03 -0.08
C LEU A 68 -1.19 2.04 0.87
N ALA A 69 -1.89 3.13 1.19
CA ALA A 69 -1.37 4.16 2.08
C ALA A 69 -1.04 3.61 3.49
N ARG A 70 -1.92 2.75 4.03
CA ARG A 70 -1.68 2.10 5.34
C ARG A 70 -0.54 1.09 5.30
N SER A 71 -0.42 0.33 4.22
CA SER A 71 0.64 -0.68 4.08
C SER A 71 2.01 -0.01 3.98
N MET A 72 2.12 1.05 3.18
CA MET A 72 3.34 1.86 3.06
C MET A 72 3.75 2.50 4.40
N LEU A 73 2.78 2.97 5.19
CA LEU A 73 3.03 3.52 6.52
C LEU A 73 3.56 2.44 7.49
N SER A 74 2.96 1.25 7.48
CA SER A 74 3.39 0.12 8.34
C SER A 74 4.83 -0.29 8.07
N HIS A 75 5.20 -0.51 6.80
CA HIS A 75 6.55 -0.95 6.44
C HIS A 75 7.65 0.06 6.76
N ARG A 76 7.30 1.35 6.90
CA ARG A 76 8.27 2.36 7.35
C ARG A 76 8.44 2.35 8.86
N ALA A 77 7.34 2.22 9.59
CA ALA A 77 7.40 2.04 11.03
C ALA A 77 8.23 0.80 11.41
N ASP A 78 8.03 -0.31 10.69
CA ASP A 78 8.80 -1.56 10.89
C ASP A 78 10.30 -1.34 10.64
N ARG A 79 10.68 -0.70 9.53
CA ARG A 79 12.09 -0.39 9.23
C ARG A 79 12.77 0.52 10.27
N LEU A 80 12.03 1.45 10.84
CA LEU A 80 12.54 2.32 11.91
C LEU A 80 12.72 1.55 13.23
N ALA A 81 11.80 0.62 13.53
CA ALA A 81 11.90 -0.25 14.70
C ALA A 81 13.10 -1.20 14.57
N ASP A 82 13.32 -1.80 13.41
CA ASP A 82 14.46 -2.67 13.13
C ASP A 82 15.79 -1.90 13.26
N ALA A 83 15.87 -0.67 12.75
CA ALA A 83 17.06 0.16 12.85
C ALA A 83 17.39 0.59 14.29
N ALA A 84 16.39 0.70 15.17
CA ALA A 84 16.58 1.01 16.59
C ALA A 84 17.02 -0.20 17.43
N ALA A 85 16.84 -1.41 16.90
CA ALA A 85 17.20 -2.67 17.56
C ALA A 85 18.59 -3.21 17.16
N ALA A 86 19.22 -2.63 16.13
CA ALA A 86 20.56 -2.97 15.63
C ALA A 86 21.66 -2.11 16.28
#